data_AF-A0A7Y1UXU4-F1
#
_entry.id   AF-A0A7Y1UXU4-F1
#
_cell.length_a   1.000
_cell.length_b   1.000
_cell.length_c   1.000
_cell.angle_alpha   90.00
_cell.angle_beta   90.00
_cell.angle_gamma   90.00
#
_symmetry.space_group_name_H-M   'P 1'
#
loop_
_entity.id
_entity.type
_entity.pdbx_description
1 polymer ?
#
loop_
_entity_poly.entity_id
_entity_poly.type
_entity_poly.pdbx_seq_one_letter_code
_entity_poly.pdbx_strand_id
1 'polypeptide(L)'
;MRTEAFTQIGLDSGALGALGTVVHQFKEPGSYIATVLADGREVAEQTITVAEGGRPALQIDMADIADDRSSEKCCDQHPPELDVGGYASFYVGVGNKRYAVVVRRAGKRGVEFDSRRLQEGDLFAATVLRPGKYRITNEHGKGAMGLEVRYVRRGRSKYEPAKPLKVKIGESLAKDVLKAGPAQGLIFEATGPTRAIVELVEPDDGEGTGYTTKKAS
;
A
#
# COMPACT_ATOMS: atom_id res chain seq x y z
N MET A 1 20.32 0.32 12.76
CA MET A 1 19.09 -0.40 12.33
C MET A 1 17.99 0.63 12.25
N ARG A 2 17.42 0.93 11.07
CA ARG A 2 16.37 1.94 10.92
C ARG A 2 15.06 1.36 11.44
N THR A 3 14.56 1.88 12.57
CA THR A 3 13.32 1.41 13.23
C THR A 3 12.06 2.09 12.70
N GLU A 4 12.19 2.95 11.69
CA GLU A 4 11.14 3.84 11.17
C GLU A 4 9.88 3.08 10.73
N ALA A 5 10.04 1.92 10.07
CA ALA A 5 8.92 1.06 9.69
C ALA A 5 8.10 0.55 10.89
N PHE A 6 8.75 0.29 12.03
CA PHE A 6 8.09 -0.20 13.25
C PHE A 6 7.42 0.93 14.06
N THR A 7 7.75 2.18 13.74
CA THR A 7 7.11 3.38 14.30
C THR A 7 6.02 3.95 13.39
N GLN A 8 5.82 3.36 12.20
CA GLN A 8 4.78 3.79 11.29
C GLN A 8 3.40 3.38 11.83
N ILE A 9 2.61 4.38 12.21
CA ILE A 9 1.29 4.23 12.84
C ILE A 9 0.14 4.75 11.96
N GLY A 10 0.47 5.15 10.73
CA GLY A 10 -0.48 5.65 9.73
C GLY A 10 -0.17 5.07 8.34
N LEU A 11 -1.19 4.53 7.68
CA LEU A 11 -1.13 4.03 6.31
C LEU A 11 -2.15 4.77 5.46
N ASP A 12 -1.77 5.15 4.24
CA ASP A 12 -2.59 5.98 3.34
C ASP A 12 -2.34 5.55 1.90
N SER A 13 -3.41 5.15 1.18
CA SER A 13 -3.29 4.71 -0.22
C SER A 13 -2.82 5.84 -1.16
N GLY A 14 -3.08 7.10 -0.80
CA GLY A 14 -2.67 8.28 -1.54
C GLY A 14 -1.32 8.88 -1.13
N ALA A 15 -0.69 8.33 -0.09
CA ALA A 15 0.58 8.82 0.45
C ALA A 15 1.39 7.64 1.00
N LEU A 16 1.75 6.73 0.09
CA LEU A 16 2.35 5.44 0.37
C LEU A 16 3.72 5.57 1.04
N GLY A 17 3.93 4.75 2.06
CA GLY A 17 5.25 4.42 2.59
C GLY A 17 5.52 2.93 2.43
N ALA A 18 6.59 2.43 3.05
CA ALA A 18 7.11 1.08 2.81
C ALA A 18 6.17 -0.08 3.16
N LEU A 19 5.11 0.17 3.93
CA LEU A 19 4.13 -0.83 4.36
C LEU A 19 2.86 -0.86 3.52
N GLY A 20 2.82 -0.10 2.42
CA GLY A 20 1.66 -0.01 1.53
C GLY A 20 2.02 -0.29 0.07
N THR A 21 1.05 -0.84 -0.66
CA THR A 21 1.11 -1.05 -2.11
C THR A 21 -0.25 -0.73 -2.70
N VAL A 22 -0.29 -0.02 -3.82
CA VAL A 22 -1.50 0.11 -4.63
C VAL A 22 -1.38 -0.72 -5.89
N VAL A 23 -2.49 -1.31 -6.33
CA VAL A 23 -2.54 -2.16 -7.52
C VAL A 23 -3.63 -1.65 -8.45
N HIS A 24 -3.27 -1.51 -9.72
CA HIS A 24 -4.17 -1.10 -10.79
C HIS A 24 -4.09 -2.08 -11.96
N GLN A 25 -5.24 -2.41 -12.55
CA GLN A 25 -5.34 -3.30 -13.70
C GLN A 25 -5.49 -2.49 -15.01
N PHE A 26 -4.62 -2.77 -15.98
CA PHE A 26 -4.66 -2.11 -17.28
C PHE A 26 -5.47 -2.93 -18.27
N LYS A 27 -6.64 -2.42 -18.67
CA LYS A 27 -7.59 -3.19 -19.51
C LYS A 27 -7.41 -2.95 -21.00
N GLU A 28 -6.79 -1.84 -21.40
CA GLU A 28 -6.65 -1.47 -22.81
C GLU A 28 -5.18 -1.43 -23.22
N PRO A 29 -4.84 -1.90 -24.43
CA PRO A 29 -3.49 -1.79 -24.96
C PRO A 29 -3.08 -0.33 -25.18
N GLY A 30 -1.80 -0.03 -25.02
CA GLY A 30 -1.25 1.30 -25.28
C GLY A 30 -0.05 1.65 -24.39
N SER A 31 0.46 2.86 -24.60
CA SER A 31 1.53 3.43 -23.77
C SER A 31 0.93 4.31 -22.67
N TYR A 32 1.38 4.10 -21.44
CA TYR A 32 0.95 4.83 -20.26
C TYR A 32 2.15 5.48 -19.60
N ILE A 33 1.98 6.72 -19.14
CA ILE A 33 2.99 7.48 -18.41
C ILE A 33 2.55 7.48 -16.95
N ALA A 34 3.35 6.85 -16.09
CA ALA A 34 3.20 6.87 -14.65
C ALA A 34 4.06 7.98 -14.06
N THR A 35 3.45 9.07 -13.67
CA THR A 35 4.10 10.19 -12.98
C THR A 35 4.13 9.89 -11.48
N VAL A 36 5.34 9.79 -10.92
CA VAL A 36 5.58 9.54 -9.49
C VAL A 36 5.65 10.87 -8.76
N LEU A 37 4.91 10.98 -7.66
CA LEU A 37 4.94 12.13 -6.76
C LEU A 37 5.55 11.70 -5.43
N ALA A 38 6.45 12.51 -4.88
CA ALA A 38 6.92 12.39 -3.51
C ALA A 38 6.55 13.66 -2.73
N ASP A 39 5.87 13.49 -1.61
CA ASP A 39 5.37 14.57 -0.75
C ASP A 39 4.59 15.63 -1.54
N GLY A 40 3.80 15.17 -2.51
CA GLY A 40 2.94 15.99 -3.37
C GLY A 40 3.63 16.68 -4.55
N ARG A 41 4.93 16.47 -4.76
CA ARG A 41 5.68 17.02 -5.91
C ARG A 41 6.02 15.93 -6.90
N GLU A 42 5.86 16.19 -8.19
CA GLU A 42 6.34 15.30 -9.25
C GLU A 42 7.87 15.16 -9.14
N VAL A 43 8.36 13.92 -9.12
CA VAL A 43 9.78 13.61 -8.97
C VAL A 43 10.34 12.75 -10.10
N ALA A 44 9.50 11.99 -10.80
CA ALA A 44 9.92 11.16 -11.92
C ALA A 44 8.72 10.70 -12.77
N GLU A 45 9.01 10.16 -13.95
CA GLU A 45 8.04 9.50 -14.82
C GLU A 45 8.58 8.15 -15.32
N GLN A 46 7.71 7.18 -15.48
CA GLN A 46 8.01 5.87 -16.05
C GLN A 46 6.97 5.51 -17.12
N THR A 47 7.43 5.09 -18.29
CA THR A 47 6.54 4.55 -19.33
C THR A 47 6.24 3.08 -19.05
N ILE A 48 4.97 2.71 -19.15
CA ILE A 48 4.46 1.33 -19.11
C ILE A 48 3.81 1.04 -20.47
N THR A 49 4.22 -0.05 -21.11
CA THR A 49 3.61 -0.50 -22.36
C THR A 49 2.67 -1.64 -22.08
N VAL A 50 1.42 -1.54 -22.55
CA VAL A 50 0.41 -2.60 -22.43
C VAL A 50 0.16 -3.17 -23.82
N ALA A 51 0.46 -4.46 -24.00
CA ALA A 51 0.34 -5.16 -25.27
C ALA A 51 0.06 -6.65 -25.05
N GLU A 52 -0.57 -7.31 -26.01
CA GLU A 52 -0.83 -8.76 -25.94
C GLU A 52 0.48 -9.55 -25.83
N GLY A 53 0.51 -10.55 -24.96
CA GLY A 53 1.71 -11.37 -24.74
C GLY A 53 2.75 -10.73 -23.83
N GLY A 54 2.43 -9.57 -23.24
CA GLY A 54 3.20 -8.96 -22.16
C GLY A 54 3.17 -9.80 -20.88
N ARG A 55 3.74 -9.28 -19.80
CA ARG A 55 3.76 -9.96 -18.50
C ARG A 55 2.42 -9.77 -17.77
N PRO A 56 1.90 -10.76 -17.03
CA PRO A 56 0.63 -10.61 -16.32
C PRO A 56 0.71 -9.62 -15.15
N ALA A 57 1.92 -9.31 -14.68
CA ALA A 57 2.15 -8.49 -13.50
C ALA A 57 3.45 -7.69 -13.62
N LEU A 58 3.43 -6.45 -13.14
CA LEU A 58 4.58 -5.57 -13.00
C LEU A 58 4.66 -5.02 -11.58
N GLN A 59 5.85 -4.97 -11.00
CA GLN A 59 6.10 -4.37 -9.69
C GLN A 59 7.00 -3.14 -9.90
N ILE A 60 6.55 -2.00 -9.38
CA ILE A 60 7.17 -0.69 -9.62
C ILE A 60 7.52 -0.08 -8.26
N ASP A 61 8.81 0.02 -7.97
CA ASP A 61 9.32 0.73 -6.80
C ASP A 61 9.40 2.24 -7.11
N MET A 62 8.51 3.01 -6.50
CA MET A 62 8.47 4.46 -6.70
C MET A 62 9.66 5.19 -6.08
N ALA A 63 10.29 4.61 -5.06
CA ALA A 63 11.48 5.19 -4.46
C ALA A 63 12.69 5.03 -5.38
N ASP A 64 12.86 3.84 -5.97
CA ASP A 64 13.93 3.56 -6.94
C ASP A 64 13.85 4.50 -8.15
N ILE A 65 12.65 4.65 -8.73
CA ILE A 65 12.43 5.57 -9.86
C ILE A 65 12.74 7.03 -9.49
N ALA A 66 12.39 7.45 -8.27
CA ALA A 66 12.63 8.83 -7.82
C ALA A 66 14.10 9.12 -7.47
N ASP A 67 14.85 8.09 -7.07
CA ASP A 67 16.28 8.19 -6.76
C ASP A 67 17.16 7.99 -8.00
N ASP A 68 16.66 7.31 -9.06
CA ASP A 68 17.31 7.21 -10.37
C ASP A 68 17.26 8.56 -11.10
N ARG A 69 18.06 9.53 -10.60
CA ARG A 69 18.35 10.81 -11.25
C ARG A 69 19.22 10.65 -12.50
N SER A 70 19.42 9.43 -13.02
CA SER A 70 20.26 9.22 -14.19
C SER A 70 19.43 9.28 -15.47
N SER A 71 19.42 10.47 -16.07
CA SER A 71 19.21 10.67 -17.50
C SER A 71 20.33 10.04 -18.36
N GLU A 72 20.89 8.88 -17.97
CA GLU A 72 22.06 8.25 -18.63
C GLU A 72 22.02 6.72 -18.68
N LYS A 73 20.85 6.06 -18.59
CA LYS A 73 20.71 4.72 -19.21
C LYS A 73 20.38 4.88 -20.69
N CYS A 74 21.39 5.35 -21.41
CA CYS A 74 21.52 5.14 -22.84
C CYS A 74 21.63 3.61 -23.07
N CYS A 75 20.86 3.10 -24.03
CA CYS A 75 20.85 1.71 -24.56
C CYS A 75 19.76 0.75 -24.00
N ASP A 76 18.77 0.46 -24.84
CA ASP A 76 18.00 -0.79 -24.98
C ASP A 76 17.18 -1.34 -23.80
N GLN A 77 16.73 -0.52 -22.86
CA GLN A 77 15.66 -0.95 -21.96
C GLN A 77 14.31 -0.77 -22.66
N HIS A 78 13.80 -1.84 -23.27
CA HIS A 78 12.41 -1.89 -23.71
C HIS A 78 11.54 -1.52 -22.49
N PRO A 79 10.61 -0.56 -22.63
CA PRO A 79 9.71 -0.20 -21.53
C PRO A 79 9.02 -1.48 -21.04
N PRO A 80 8.84 -1.64 -19.73
CA PRO A 80 8.27 -2.87 -19.19
C PRO A 80 6.92 -3.15 -19.84
N GLU A 81 6.81 -4.32 -20.49
CA GLU A 81 5.62 -4.77 -21.18
C GLU A 81 4.71 -5.55 -20.24
N LEU A 82 3.50 -5.02 -20.05
CA LEU A 82 2.41 -5.62 -19.31
C LEU A 82 1.38 -6.19 -20.30
N ASP A 83 0.83 -7.35 -19.98
CA ASP A 83 -0.23 -7.95 -20.78
C ASP A 83 -1.54 -7.16 -20.69
N VAL A 84 -2.39 -7.27 -21.69
CA VAL A 84 -3.75 -6.72 -21.62
C VAL A 84 -4.53 -7.43 -20.51
N GLY A 85 -5.05 -6.67 -19.56
CA GLY A 85 -5.68 -7.20 -18.35
C GLY A 85 -4.70 -7.56 -17.23
N GLY A 86 -3.39 -7.34 -17.43
CA GLY A 86 -2.37 -7.44 -16.38
C GLY A 86 -2.49 -6.31 -15.36
N TYR A 87 -1.76 -6.46 -14.24
CA TYR A 87 -1.77 -5.47 -13.15
C TYR A 87 -0.37 -4.90 -12.88
N ALA A 88 -0.32 -3.61 -12.56
CA ALA A 88 0.87 -3.00 -11.98
C ALA A 88 0.67 -2.77 -10.48
N SER A 89 1.68 -3.14 -9.69
CA SER A 89 1.75 -2.90 -8.26
C SER A 89 2.78 -1.80 -7.99
N PHE A 90 2.33 -0.68 -7.44
CA PHE A 90 3.19 0.45 -7.08
C PHE A 90 3.46 0.41 -5.57
N TYR A 91 4.72 0.38 -5.19
CA TYR A 91 5.16 0.27 -3.80
C TYR A 91 6.37 1.19 -3.52
N VAL A 92 6.77 1.24 -2.26
CA VAL A 92 7.94 2.00 -1.80
C VAL A 92 8.90 1.02 -1.15
N GLY A 93 10.03 0.72 -1.81
CA GLY A 93 10.99 -0.24 -1.25
C GLY A 93 11.82 0.34 -0.11
N VAL A 94 12.14 1.64 -0.19
CA VAL A 94 13.03 2.32 0.75
C VAL A 94 12.63 3.78 0.99
N GLY A 95 13.14 4.36 2.07
CA GLY A 95 12.97 5.78 2.40
C GLY A 95 11.77 6.07 3.29
N ASN A 96 11.59 7.35 3.61
CA ASN A 96 10.59 7.86 4.54
C ASN A 96 9.66 8.92 3.91
N LYS A 97 9.79 9.18 2.61
CA LYS A 97 8.89 10.07 1.87
C LYS A 97 7.56 9.37 1.62
N ARG A 98 6.53 10.17 1.33
CA ARG A 98 5.19 9.67 1.04
C ARG A 98 4.93 9.76 -0.46
N TYR A 99 4.71 8.62 -1.10
CA TYR A 99 4.63 8.52 -2.54
C TYR A 99 3.18 8.39 -3.03
N ALA A 100 2.92 8.97 -4.20
CA ALA A 100 1.71 8.76 -4.97
C ALA A 100 2.08 8.55 -6.43
N VAL A 101 1.16 7.96 -7.20
CA VAL A 101 1.33 7.81 -8.65
C VAL A 101 0.07 8.26 -9.37
N VAL A 102 0.27 8.98 -10.47
CA VAL A 102 -0.78 9.36 -11.40
C VAL A 102 -0.41 8.78 -12.75
N VAL A 103 -1.29 7.96 -13.32
CA VAL A 103 -1.07 7.35 -14.63
C VAL A 103 -1.97 8.00 -15.66
N ARG A 104 -1.40 8.34 -16.80
CA ARG A 104 -2.13 8.87 -17.96
C ARG A 104 -1.77 8.06 -19.18
N ARG A 105 -2.74 7.87 -20.08
CA ARG A 105 -2.45 7.24 -21.38
C ARG A 105 -1.83 8.26 -22.33
N ALA A 106 -0.72 7.88 -22.97
CA ALA A 106 -0.01 8.75 -23.91
C ALA A 106 -0.95 9.21 -25.04
N GLY A 107 -0.93 10.51 -25.34
CA GLY A 107 -1.76 11.11 -26.38
C GLY A 107 -3.26 11.24 -26.05
N LYS A 108 -3.73 10.78 -24.88
CA LYS A 108 -5.10 11.02 -24.41
C LYS A 108 -5.14 12.08 -23.32
N ARG A 109 -6.25 12.82 -23.26
CA ARG A 109 -6.55 13.69 -22.12
C ARG A 109 -7.26 12.88 -21.04
N GLY A 110 -6.87 13.09 -19.78
CA GLY A 110 -7.47 12.44 -18.63
C GLY A 110 -6.45 11.67 -17.78
N VAL A 111 -6.91 11.25 -16.62
CA VAL A 111 -6.16 10.40 -15.69
C VAL A 111 -6.77 9.00 -15.79
N GLU A 112 -5.93 8.01 -16.06
CA GLU A 112 -6.33 6.59 -16.07
C GLU A 112 -6.41 6.06 -14.64
N PHE A 113 -5.41 6.40 -13.83
CA PHE A 113 -5.29 5.96 -12.44
C PHE A 113 -4.65 7.05 -11.58
N ASP A 114 -5.15 7.23 -10.36
CA ASP A 114 -4.56 8.11 -9.34
C ASP A 114 -4.61 7.37 -8.00
N SER A 115 -3.44 7.08 -7.41
CA SER A 115 -3.38 6.35 -6.13
C SER A 115 -4.05 7.11 -4.98
N ARG A 116 -4.22 8.42 -5.10
CA ARG A 116 -4.93 9.28 -4.13
C ARG A 116 -6.45 9.18 -4.26
N ARG A 117 -6.95 8.56 -5.33
CA ARG A 117 -8.37 8.39 -5.60
C ARG A 117 -8.60 7.10 -6.39
N LEU A 118 -8.42 5.98 -5.70
CA LEU A 118 -8.68 4.63 -6.23
C LEU A 118 -10.11 4.53 -6.76
N GLN A 119 -10.29 3.74 -7.82
CA GLN A 119 -11.56 3.44 -8.45
C GLN A 119 -11.94 1.97 -8.26
N GLU A 120 -13.14 1.61 -8.71
CA GLU A 120 -13.60 0.23 -8.66
C GLU A 120 -12.62 -0.73 -9.35
N GLY A 121 -12.21 -1.77 -8.61
CA GLY A 121 -11.25 -2.77 -9.07
C GLY A 121 -9.80 -2.50 -8.68
N ASP A 122 -9.48 -1.29 -8.21
CA ASP A 122 -8.17 -1.00 -7.63
C ASP A 122 -8.03 -1.58 -6.23
N LEU A 123 -6.80 -1.94 -5.85
CA LEU A 123 -6.49 -2.47 -4.53
C LEU A 123 -5.51 -1.56 -3.79
N PHE A 124 -5.68 -1.48 -2.48
CA PHE A 124 -4.65 -1.02 -1.56
C PHE A 124 -4.31 -2.15 -0.59
N ALA A 125 -3.09 -2.66 -0.67
CA ALA A 125 -2.55 -3.64 0.27
C ALA A 125 -1.72 -2.93 1.32
N ALA A 126 -1.88 -3.34 2.58
CA ALA A 126 -1.31 -2.65 3.73
C ALA A 126 -0.92 -3.65 4.82
N THR A 127 0.20 -3.41 5.49
CA THR A 127 0.61 -4.21 6.66
C THR A 127 0.73 -3.32 7.89
N VAL A 128 -0.08 -3.60 8.92
CA VAL A 128 0.00 -2.90 10.20
C VAL A 128 0.89 -3.69 11.14
N LEU A 129 1.97 -3.07 11.62
CA LEU A 129 2.98 -3.74 12.45
C LEU A 129 2.75 -3.55 13.95
N ARG A 130 2.38 -2.33 14.38
CA ARG A 130 2.23 -2.02 15.81
C ARG A 130 0.88 -2.52 16.33
N PRO A 131 0.83 -3.30 17.43
CA PRO A 131 -0.42 -3.65 18.07
C PRO A 131 -1.18 -2.43 18.59
N GLY A 132 -2.51 -2.52 18.64
CA GLY A 132 -3.37 -1.44 19.06
C GLY A 132 -4.71 -1.40 18.33
N LYS A 133 -5.48 -0.36 18.65
CA LYS A 133 -6.75 -0.04 17.99
C LYS A 133 -6.50 1.03 16.94
N TYR A 134 -7.02 0.76 15.75
CA TYR A 134 -6.91 1.60 14.57
C TYR A 134 -8.29 1.98 14.07
N ARG A 135 -8.34 3.08 13.35
CA ARG A 135 -9.50 3.56 12.61
C ARG A 135 -9.19 3.47 11.13
N ILE A 136 -10.06 2.80 10.39
CA ILE A 136 -10.03 2.75 8.93
C ILE A 136 -11.09 3.73 8.41
N THR A 137 -10.71 4.58 7.46
CA THR A 137 -11.62 5.55 6.82
C THR A 137 -11.43 5.55 5.30
N ASN A 138 -12.46 6.03 4.60
CA ASN A 138 -12.38 6.44 3.20
C ASN A 138 -12.58 7.97 3.14
N GLU A 139 -11.60 8.73 2.66
CA GLU A 139 -11.71 10.19 2.55
C GLU A 139 -12.81 10.64 1.56
N HIS A 140 -13.18 9.78 0.61
CA HIS A 140 -14.26 10.03 -0.35
C HIS A 140 -15.60 9.40 0.03
N GLY A 141 -15.67 8.73 1.18
CA GLY A 141 -16.86 8.05 1.67
C GLY A 141 -17.35 8.60 3.00
N LYS A 142 -18.27 7.86 3.62
CA LYS A 142 -18.80 8.15 4.95
C LYS A 142 -18.57 6.97 5.88
N GLY A 143 -18.38 7.29 7.16
CA GLY A 143 -18.22 6.30 8.22
C GLY A 143 -16.76 5.88 8.43
N ALA A 144 -16.58 4.99 9.39
CA ALA A 144 -15.29 4.45 9.78
C ALA A 144 -15.48 3.03 10.30
N MET A 145 -14.46 2.21 10.11
CA MET A 145 -14.37 0.84 10.63
C MET A 145 -13.27 0.77 11.69
N GLY A 146 -13.51 -0.01 12.75
CA GLY A 146 -12.48 -0.28 13.75
C GLY A 146 -11.56 -1.42 13.28
N LEU A 147 -10.29 -1.34 13.64
CA LEU A 147 -9.33 -2.43 13.46
C LEU A 147 -8.58 -2.67 14.76
N GLU A 148 -8.56 -3.91 15.24
CA GLU A 148 -7.78 -4.35 16.40
C GLU A 148 -6.63 -5.24 15.94
N VAL A 149 -5.39 -4.78 16.16
CA VAL A 149 -4.17 -5.54 15.88
C VAL A 149 -3.63 -6.09 17.18
N ARG A 150 -3.54 -7.42 17.29
CA ARG A 150 -3.15 -8.10 18.53
C ARG A 150 -1.67 -8.44 18.58
N TYR A 151 -1.11 -8.53 19.79
CA TYR A 151 0.20 -9.14 20.02
C TYR A 151 0.24 -10.62 19.63
N VAL A 152 1.43 -11.06 19.21
CA VAL A 152 1.76 -12.49 19.15
C VAL A 152 1.71 -13.03 20.58
N ARG A 153 0.77 -13.92 20.88
CA ARG A 153 0.89 -14.76 22.08
C ARG A 153 1.90 -15.86 21.78
N ARG A 154 3.02 -15.89 22.52
CA ARG A 154 4.01 -16.98 22.41
C ARG A 154 3.34 -18.31 22.77
N GLY A 155 2.99 -19.09 21.76
CA GLY A 155 2.44 -20.44 21.88
C GLY A 155 3.50 -21.52 21.66
N ARG A 156 3.17 -22.77 21.99
CA ARG A 156 4.01 -23.95 21.70
C ARG A 156 3.90 -24.45 20.25
N SER A 157 2.96 -23.92 19.47
CA SER A 157 2.73 -24.32 18.07
C SER A 157 3.61 -23.52 17.11
N LYS A 158 3.97 -24.15 15.99
CA LYS A 158 4.67 -23.50 14.88
C LYS A 158 3.83 -22.32 14.37
N TYR A 159 4.49 -21.21 14.03
CA TYR A 159 3.81 -20.06 13.45
C TYR A 159 3.28 -20.39 12.06
N GLU A 160 2.00 -20.13 11.83
CA GLU A 160 1.34 -20.21 10.51
C GLU A 160 0.82 -18.83 10.14
N PRO A 161 1.29 -18.23 9.02
CA PRO A 161 0.79 -16.94 8.57
C PRO A 161 -0.71 -17.02 8.26
N ALA A 162 -1.49 -16.11 8.86
CA ALA A 162 -2.91 -16.02 8.56
C ALA A 162 -3.15 -15.52 7.12
N LYS A 163 -4.27 -15.94 6.51
CA LYS A 163 -4.71 -15.40 5.21
C LYS A 163 -4.91 -13.88 5.31
N PRO A 164 -4.65 -13.10 4.26
CA PRO A 164 -4.93 -11.67 4.27
C PRO A 164 -6.39 -11.38 4.57
N LEU A 165 -6.65 -10.32 5.35
CA LEU A 165 -8.00 -9.83 5.58
C LEU A 165 -8.41 -8.94 4.41
N LYS A 166 -9.56 -9.24 3.82
CA LYS A 166 -10.12 -8.45 2.71
C LYS A 166 -11.19 -7.52 3.23
N VAL A 167 -11.11 -6.25 2.85
CA VAL A 167 -12.05 -5.19 3.22
C VAL A 167 -12.54 -4.53 1.94
N LYS A 168 -13.85 -4.61 1.68
CA LYS A 168 -14.46 -3.80 0.63
C LYS A 168 -14.65 -2.39 1.16
N ILE A 169 -14.18 -1.40 0.41
CA ILE A 169 -14.21 0.00 0.81
C ILE A 169 -14.76 0.86 -0.33
N GLY A 170 -15.69 1.75 -0.01
CA GLY A 170 -16.39 2.58 -0.99
C GLY A 170 -17.16 3.68 -0.26
N GLU A 171 -18.40 3.96 -0.68
CA GLU A 171 -19.20 5.05 -0.09
C GLU A 171 -19.50 4.84 1.40
N SER A 172 -19.73 3.60 1.82
CA SER A 172 -19.99 3.26 3.22
C SER A 172 -19.05 2.18 3.72
N LEU A 173 -18.57 2.33 4.95
CA LEU A 173 -17.81 1.32 5.68
C LEU A 173 -18.70 0.60 6.69
N ALA A 174 -18.53 -0.72 6.83
CA ALA A 174 -19.18 -1.47 7.90
C ALA A 174 -18.70 -0.96 9.27
N LYS A 175 -19.61 -0.96 10.25
CA LYS A 175 -19.35 -0.45 11.61
C LYS A 175 -18.65 -1.46 12.51
N ASP A 176 -18.40 -2.66 12.01
CA ASP A 176 -17.79 -3.75 12.77
C ASP A 176 -16.31 -3.47 13.06
N VAL A 177 -15.77 -4.18 14.05
CA VAL A 177 -14.35 -4.16 14.37
C VAL A 177 -13.67 -5.36 13.73
N LEU A 178 -12.78 -5.09 12.79
CA LEU A 178 -11.93 -6.09 12.17
C LEU A 178 -10.83 -6.50 13.14
N LYS A 179 -10.56 -7.79 13.28
CA LYS A 179 -9.50 -8.32 14.15
C LYS A 179 -8.38 -8.88 13.30
N ALA A 180 -7.19 -8.30 13.43
CA ALA A 180 -6.00 -8.74 12.72
C ALA A 180 -4.97 -9.34 13.68
N GLY A 181 -4.33 -10.39 13.19
CA GLY A 181 -3.09 -10.89 13.74
C GLY A 181 -1.92 -9.93 13.45
N PRO A 182 -0.78 -10.15 14.12
CA PRO A 182 0.41 -9.36 13.95
C PRO A 182 0.96 -9.52 12.52
N ALA A 183 1.27 -8.40 11.87
CA ALA A 183 1.76 -8.36 10.48
C ALA A 183 0.87 -9.10 9.46
N GLN A 184 -0.42 -9.32 9.79
CA GLN A 184 -1.37 -9.88 8.85
C GLN A 184 -1.70 -8.84 7.78
N GLY A 185 -1.58 -9.22 6.51
CA GLY A 185 -1.88 -8.32 5.39
C GLY A 185 -3.36 -7.92 5.38
N LEU A 186 -3.60 -6.64 5.14
CA LEU A 186 -4.92 -6.06 4.85
C LEU A 186 -5.00 -5.76 3.37
N ILE A 187 -6.09 -6.16 2.73
CA ILE A 187 -6.37 -5.87 1.32
C ILE A 187 -7.66 -5.06 1.27
N PHE A 188 -7.55 -3.81 0.90
CA PHE A 188 -8.68 -2.91 0.64
C PHE A 188 -9.03 -2.97 -0.84
N GLU A 189 -10.22 -3.50 -1.14
CA GLU A 189 -10.78 -3.56 -2.49
C GLU A 189 -11.71 -2.37 -2.68
N ALA A 190 -11.33 -1.44 -3.55
CA ALA A 190 -12.15 -0.27 -3.84
C ALA A 190 -13.38 -0.69 -4.65
N THR A 191 -14.55 -0.29 -4.18
CA THR A 191 -15.85 -0.49 -4.88
C THR A 191 -16.42 0.83 -5.41
N GLY A 192 -15.56 1.85 -5.55
CA GLY A 192 -15.89 3.22 -5.92
C GLY A 192 -14.76 4.18 -5.49
N PRO A 193 -14.93 5.50 -5.66
CA PRO A 193 -13.91 6.49 -5.28
C PRO A 193 -13.41 6.29 -3.86
N THR A 194 -12.12 5.99 -3.71
CA THR A 194 -11.54 5.58 -2.43
C THR A 194 -10.17 6.20 -2.20
N ARG A 195 -9.97 6.74 -0.99
CA ARG A 195 -8.65 6.93 -0.38
C ARG A 195 -8.67 6.31 1.00
N ALA A 196 -8.05 5.14 1.11
CA ALA A 196 -8.07 4.33 2.31
C ALA A 196 -7.00 4.83 3.29
N ILE A 197 -7.43 5.22 4.49
CA ILE A 197 -6.55 5.71 5.55
C ILE A 197 -6.72 4.82 6.78
N VAL A 198 -5.61 4.31 7.32
CA VAL A 198 -5.55 3.52 8.55
C VAL A 198 -4.73 4.28 9.57
N GLU A 199 -5.35 4.69 10.66
CA GLU A 199 -4.73 5.52 11.70
C GLU A 199 -4.79 4.84 13.06
N LEU A 200 -3.68 4.85 13.79
CA LEU A 200 -3.65 4.39 15.17
C LEU A 200 -4.46 5.35 16.05
N VAL A 201 -5.41 4.79 16.79
CA VAL A 201 -6.22 5.51 17.79
C VAL A 201 -5.65 5.29 19.18
N GLU A 202 -5.34 4.04 19.51
CA GLU A 202 -4.87 3.66 20.85
C GLU A 202 -3.79 2.57 20.70
N PRO A 203 -2.52 2.86 21.04
CA PRO A 203 -1.49 1.82 21.06
C PRO A 203 -1.81 0.78 22.12
N ASP A 204 -1.52 -0.48 21.80
CA ASP A 204 -1.38 -1.54 22.79
C ASP A 204 0.13 -1.82 22.90
N ASP A 205 0.74 -1.38 24.01
CA ASP A 205 2.17 -1.59 24.28
C ASP A 205 2.42 -2.87 25.12
N GLY A 206 1.37 -3.68 25.34
CA GLY A 206 1.40 -4.92 26.09
C GLY A 206 1.31 -4.71 27.61
N GLU A 207 1.14 -5.81 28.35
CA GLU A 207 1.32 -5.79 29.80
C GLU A 207 2.80 -5.47 30.08
N GLY A 208 3.08 -4.30 30.64
CA GLY A 208 4.43 -3.89 31.03
C GLY A 208 5.14 -5.04 31.74
N THR A 209 6.31 -5.44 31.24
CA THR A 209 7.02 -6.62 31.73
C THR A 209 7.34 -6.46 33.22
N GLY A 210 6.50 -7.08 34.05
CA GLY A 210 6.79 -7.36 35.45
C GLY A 210 7.95 -8.32 35.55
N TYR A 211 9.17 -7.84 35.30
CA TYR A 211 10.38 -8.48 35.79
C TYR A 211 10.41 -8.27 37.30
N THR A 212 9.62 -9.05 38.03
CA THR A 212 9.94 -9.34 39.43
C THR A 212 11.24 -10.12 39.41
N THR A 213 12.35 -9.42 39.66
CA THR A 213 13.58 -10.03 40.12
C THR A 213 13.24 -10.78 41.41
N LYS A 214 13.06 -12.11 41.31
CA LYS A 214 13.15 -12.97 42.48
C LYS A 214 14.54 -12.74 43.07
N LYS A 215 14.60 -12.06 44.22
CA LYS A 215 15.79 -12.08 45.08
C LYS A 215 16.08 -13.54 45.40
N ALA A 216 17.24 -14.02 44.98
CA ALA A 216 17.80 -15.26 45.49
C ALA A 216 18.01 -15.07 47.00
N SER A 217 17.41 -15.97 47.78
CA SER A 217 17.66 -16.13 49.22
C SER A 217 18.80 -17.11 49.41
#